data_AF-A0A969CST9-F1
#
_entry.id   AF-A0A969CST9-F1
#
_cell.length_a   1.000
_cell.length_b   1.000
_cell.length_c   1.000
_cell.angle_alpha   90.00
_cell.angle_beta   90.00
_cell.angle_gamma   90.00
#
_symmetry.space_group_name_H-M   'P 1'
#
loop_
_entity.id
_entity.type
_entity.pdbx_description
1 polymer ?
#
loop_
_entity_poly.entity_id
_entity_poly.type
_entity_poly.pdbx_seq_one_letter_code
_entity_poly.pdbx_strand_id
1 'polypeptide(L)' 'MHKTSTVLAWIALWVGLSLVPKTVRAAPLPDILKRGHLIVAVKDNSEPLGYRDPSGNLKGFEIELAKHLAKPYWVQKKP' A
#
# COMPACT_ATOMS: atom_id res chain seq x y z
N MET A 1 -9.79 14.62 -47.06
CA MET A 1 -8.53 14.62 -46.28
C MET A 1 -8.77 15.00 -44.81
N HIS A 2 -9.77 14.40 -44.13
CA HIS A 2 -10.29 14.89 -42.82
C HIS A 2 -10.42 13.79 -41.75
N LYS A 3 -10.35 12.50 -42.13
CA LYS A 3 -10.67 11.37 -41.24
C LYS A 3 -9.48 10.84 -40.43
N THR A 4 -8.25 10.99 -40.92
CA THR A 4 -7.03 10.51 -40.26
C THR A 4 -6.60 11.39 -39.08
N SER A 5 -6.87 12.69 -39.16
CA SER A 5 -6.54 13.64 -38.08
C SER A 5 -7.41 13.45 -36.84
N THR A 6 -8.64 12.96 -36.99
CA THR A 6 -9.57 12.74 -35.88
C THR A 6 -9.14 11.54 -35.04
N VAL A 7 -8.66 10.46 -35.68
CA VAL A 7 -8.21 9.23 -34.98
C VAL A 7 -6.97 9.50 -34.12
N LEU A 8 -6.01 10.27 -34.64
CA LEU A 8 -4.82 10.66 -33.87
C LEU A 8 -5.17 11.55 -32.68
N ALA A 9 -6.16 12.43 -32.81
CA ALA A 9 -6.66 13.25 -31.70
C ALA A 9 -7.30 12.39 -30.59
N TRP A 10 -8.06 11.35 -30.93
CA TRP A 10 -8.64 10.43 -29.95
C TRP A 10 -7.59 9.59 -29.21
N ILE A 11 -6.54 9.14 -29.91
CA ILE A 11 -5.43 8.38 -29.28
C ILE A 11 -4.64 9.29 -28.33
N ALA A 12 -4.32 10.52 -28.76
CA ALA A 12 -3.64 11.50 -27.91
C ALA A 12 -4.46 11.86 -26.66
N LEU A 13 -5.79 11.96 -26.79
CA LEU A 13 -6.70 12.21 -25.67
C LEU A 13 -6.74 11.04 -24.67
N TRP A 14 -6.71 9.80 -25.16
CA TRP A 14 -6.72 8.58 -24.34
C TRP A 14 -5.41 8.40 -23.55
N VAL A 15 -4.28 8.69 -24.19
CA VAL A 15 -2.96 8.68 -23.55
C VAL A 15 -2.84 9.81 -22.51
N GLY A 16 -3.34 11.01 -22.83
CA GLY A 16 -3.32 12.16 -21.92
C GLY A 16 -4.09 11.94 -20.62
N LEU A 17 -5.20 11.18 -20.66
CA LEU A 17 -6.03 10.90 -19.49
C LEU A 17 -5.40 9.90 -18.50
N SER A 18 -4.37 9.16 -18.92
CA SER A 18 -3.70 8.15 -18.08
C SER A 18 -2.64 8.73 -17.13
N LEU A 19 -2.31 10.02 -17.28
CA LEU A 19 -1.25 10.70 -16.52
C LEU A 19 -1.73 11.36 -15.22
N VAL A 20 -2.94 11.08 -14.75
CA VAL A 20 -3.43 11.66 -13.49
C VAL A 20 -2.61 11.11 -12.31
N PRO A 21 -1.91 11.95 -11.54
CA PRO A 21 -1.12 11.50 -10.41
C PRO A 21 -2.04 10.84 -9.38
N LYS A 22 -1.73 9.59 -9.02
CA LYS A 22 -2.45 8.89 -7.95
C LYS A 22 -2.06 9.53 -6.62
N THR A 23 -2.99 10.22 -5.99
CA THR A 23 -2.82 10.75 -4.64
C THR A 23 -2.89 9.57 -3.65
N VAL A 24 -1.90 9.45 -2.77
CA VAL A 24 -1.92 8.49 -1.68
C VAL A 24 -2.48 9.19 -0.46
N ARG A 25 -3.53 8.63 0.14
CA ARG A 25 -4.15 9.11 1.37
C ARG A 25 -4.08 8.01 2.42
N ALA A 26 -3.89 8.41 3.68
CA ALA A 26 -4.00 7.49 4.80
C ALA A 26 -5.39 6.83 4.83
N ALA A 27 -5.42 5.51 5.00
CA ALA A 27 -6.66 4.77 5.11
C ALA A 27 -7.24 4.93 6.53
N PRO A 28 -8.52 5.35 6.67
CA PRO A 28 -9.25 5.24 7.92
C PRO A 28 -9.23 3.81 8.47
N LEU A 29 -9.32 3.69 9.79
CA LEU A 29 -9.37 2.39 10.47
C LEU A 29 -10.46 1.44 9.94
N PRO A 30 -11.71 1.90 9.67
CA PRO A 30 -12.73 1.02 9.08
C PRO A 30 -12.32 0.44 7.72
N ASP A 31 -11.59 1.19 6.90
CA ASP A 31 -11.13 0.74 5.58
C ASP A 31 -10.00 -0.28 5.71
N ILE A 32 -9.10 -0.10 6.67
CA ILE A 32 -8.05 -1.07 7.00
C ILE A 32 -8.67 -2.39 7.47
N LEU A 33 -9.69 -2.33 8.33
CA LEU A 33 -10.41 -3.50 8.83
C LEU A 33 -11.18 -4.20 7.71
N LYS A 34 -11.91 -3.46 6.87
CA LYS A 34 -12.64 -3.99 5.71
C LYS A 34 -11.72 -4.71 4.72
N ARG A 35 -10.49 -4.19 4.54
CA ARG A 35 -9.47 -4.79 3.68
C ARG A 35 -8.88 -6.09 4.26
N GLY A 36 -9.00 -6.29 5.57
CA GLY A 36 -8.58 -7.54 6.24
C GLY A 36 -7.07 -7.70 6.45
N HIS A 37 -6.27 -6.65 6.22
CA HIS A 37 -4.84 -6.68 6.50
C HIS A 37 -4.25 -5.30 6.83
N LEU A 38 -3.29 -5.30 7.75
CA LEU A 38 -2.46 -4.15 8.11
C LEU A 38 -1.17 -4.18 7.30
N ILE A 39 -0.86 -3.08 6.61
CA ILE A 39 0.41 -2.89 5.90
C ILE A 39 1.31 -2.05 6.80
N VAL A 40 2.48 -2.57 7.15
CA VAL A 40 3.46 -1.86 7.99
C VAL A 40 4.76 -1.78 7.21
N ALA A 41 5.23 -0.55 6.97
CA ALA A 41 6.54 -0.31 6.40
C ALA A 41 7.59 -0.38 7.51
N VAL A 42 8.65 -1.15 7.27
CA VAL A 42 9.81 -1.26 8.15
C VAL A 42 11.07 -1.16 7.31
N LYS A 43 12.16 -0.75 7.95
CA LYS A 43 13.50 -0.87 7.37
C LYS A 43 14.00 -2.30 7.57
N ASP A 44 14.73 -2.85 6.60
CA ASP A 44 15.15 -4.27 6.60
C ASP A 44 16.64 -4.48 6.87
N ASN A 45 17.33 -3.45 7.33
CA ASN A 45 18.76 -3.46 7.69
C ASN A 45 19.04 -2.74 9.01
N SER A 46 18.09 -2.74 9.93
CA SER A 46 18.15 -2.05 11.22
C SER A 46 18.02 -3.04 12.37
N GLU A 47 19.07 -3.82 12.62
CA GLU A 47 19.15 -4.69 13.79
C GLU A 47 19.14 -3.86 15.09
N PRO A 48 18.40 -4.27 16.15
CA PRO A 48 17.54 -5.46 16.27
C PRO A 48 16.05 -5.21 15.93
N LEU A 49 15.72 -4.05 15.35
CA LEU A 49 14.34 -3.59 15.13
C LEU A 49 13.67 -4.27 13.93
N GLY A 50 14.29 -4.19 12.77
CA GLY A 50 13.79 -4.72 11.50
C GLY A 50 14.97 -5.10 10.61
N TYR A 51 15.15 -6.39 10.35
CA TYR A 51 16.27 -6.88 9.57
C TYR A 51 15.95 -8.20 8.88
N ARG A 52 16.71 -8.55 7.83
CA ARG A 52 16.64 -9.88 7.20
C ARG A 52 17.63 -10.84 7.84
N ASP A 53 17.16 -12.02 8.21
CA ASP A 53 18.04 -13.11 8.63
C ASP A 53 18.79 -13.72 7.43
N PRO A 54 19.77 -14.63 7.63
CA PRO A 54 20.51 -15.26 6.53
C PRO A 54 19.63 -16.05 5.55
N SER A 55 18.41 -16.42 5.92
CA SER A 55 17.43 -17.06 5.04
C SER A 55 16.57 -16.05 4.27
N GLY A 56 16.80 -14.74 4.46
CA GLY A 56 16.08 -13.66 3.82
C GLY A 56 14.78 -13.23 4.51
N ASN A 57 14.43 -13.83 5.65
CA ASN A 57 13.17 -13.54 6.35
C ASN A 57 13.29 -12.26 7.18
N LEU A 58 12.24 -11.44 7.14
CA LEU A 58 12.15 -10.27 8.02
C LEU A 58 11.94 -10.70 9.49
N LYS A 59 12.79 -10.18 10.37
CA LYS A 59 12.79 -10.38 11.82
C LYS A 59 13.07 -9.07 12.57
N GLY A 60 12.91 -9.11 13.88
CA GLY A 60 13.19 -8.00 14.79
C GLY A 60 11.96 -7.53 15.56
N PHE A 61 12.17 -6.60 16.49
CA PHE A 61 11.12 -6.09 17.38
C PHE A 61 9.92 -5.50 16.63
N GLU A 62 10.15 -4.69 15.59
CA GLU A 62 9.08 -4.05 14.83
C GLU A 62 8.23 -5.07 14.07
N ILE A 63 8.84 -6.16 13.61
CA ILE A 63 8.13 -7.26 12.94
C ILE A 63 7.19 -7.97 13.90
N GLU A 64 7.66 -8.29 15.10
CA GLU A 64 6.84 -8.95 16.12
C GLU A 64 5.72 -8.04 16.63
N LEU A 65 6.02 -6.75 16.80
CA LEU A 65 5.01 -5.74 17.12
C LEU A 65 3.95 -5.64 16.02
N ALA A 66 4.34 -5.57 14.75
CA ALA A 66 3.41 -5.50 13.61
C ALA A 66 2.50 -6.74 13.55
N LYS A 67 3.06 -7.95 13.73
CA LYS A 67 2.29 -9.20 13.82
C LYS A 67 1.30 -9.18 14.98
N HIS A 68 1.70 -8.63 16.13
CA HIS A 68 0.82 -8.53 17.28
C HIS A 68 -0.32 -7.53 17.05
N LEU A 69 -0.01 -6.36 16.49
CA LEU A 69 -0.99 -5.31 16.17
C LEU A 69 -1.99 -5.74 15.09
N ALA A 70 -1.57 -6.58 14.15
CA ALA A 70 -2.44 -7.12 13.12
C ALA A 70 -3.53 -8.06 13.68
N LYS A 71 -3.43 -8.51 14.94
CA LYS A 71 -4.46 -9.34 15.56
C LYS A 71 -5.70 -8.51 15.90
N PRO A 72 -6.92 -9.02 15.70
CA PRO A 72 -8.16 -8.24 15.79
C PRO A 72 -8.65 -7.96 17.23
N TYR A 73 -7.88 -8.28 18.27
CA TYR A 73 -8.38 -8.28 19.65
C TYR A 73 -8.79 -6.89 20.17
N TRP A 74 -8.24 -5.81 19.60
CA TRP A 74 -8.59 -4.43 19.96
C TRP A 74 -9.81 -3.88 19.19
N VAL A 75 -10.31 -4.60 18.17
CA VAL A 75 -11.44 -4.17 17.33
C VAL A 75 -12.77 -4.31 18.07
N GLN A 76 -12.84 -5.13 19.13
CA GLN A 76 -14.09 -5.43 19.84
C GLN A 76 -14.46 -4.46 20.96
N LYS A 77 -13.60 -3.53 21.36
CA LYS A 77 -13.95 -2.54 22.40
C LYS A 77 -14.72 -1.35 21.79
N LYS A 78 -16.02 -1.52 21.59
CA LYS A 78 -16.95 -0.39 21.74
C LYS A 78 -17.32 -0.28 23.24
N PRO A 79 -17.34 0.92 23.84
CA PRO A 79 -17.94 1.12 25.15
C PRO A 79 -19.44 0.78 25.13
#